data_AF-A0A659R6Y1-F1
#
_entry.id   AF-A0A659R6Y1-F1
#
_cell.length_a   1.000
_cell.length_b   1.000
_cell.length_c   1.000
_cell.angle_alpha   90.00
_cell.angle_beta   90.00
_cell.angle_gamma   90.00
#
_symmetry.space_group_name_H-M   'P 1'
#
loop_
_entity.id
_entity.type
_entity.pdbx_description
1 polymer ?
#
loop_
_entity_poly.entity_id
_entity_poly.type
_entity_poly.pdbx_seq_one_letter_code
_entity_poly.pdbx_strand_id
1 'polypeptide(L)'
;MSNAEIIKDEKLFVEASWEINDDKSLRKVLRKLIANANSCSTIYLDAIENKDQYIKYIQSYDLSFSDIDSCPISGFDLVRASWLTRISFSLGYIDENETREYLNTIGGLIQQQFSSWEQLSASYLIMYLEWNGRLDGILGSVIKEYSAKERVQGTKALLEDSESPFHSLTL
;
A
#
# COMPACT_ATOMS: atom_id res chain seq x y z
N MET A 1 -14.64 -20.89 9.60
CA MET A 1 -14.33 -20.88 8.16
C MET A 1 -13.17 -21.83 7.93
N SER A 2 -13.26 -22.69 6.93
CA SER A 2 -12.20 -23.62 6.55
C SER A 2 -11.13 -22.94 5.69
N ASN A 3 -9.91 -23.50 5.64
CA ASN A 3 -8.84 -22.98 4.77
C ASN A 3 -9.24 -22.93 3.29
N ALA A 4 -10.06 -23.90 2.84
CA ALA A 4 -10.54 -23.94 1.47
C ALA A 4 -11.51 -22.80 1.13
N GLU A 5 -12.35 -22.39 2.09
CA GLU A 5 -13.23 -21.23 1.94
C GLU A 5 -12.44 -19.92 1.92
N ILE A 6 -11.44 -19.78 2.78
CA ILE A 6 -10.54 -18.61 2.80
C ILE A 6 -9.85 -18.43 1.44
N ILE A 7 -9.21 -19.49 0.92
CA ILE A 7 -8.50 -19.45 -0.37
C ILE A 7 -9.46 -19.08 -1.51
N LYS A 8 -10.69 -19.61 -1.48
CA LYS A 8 -11.71 -19.31 -2.49
C LYS A 8 -12.12 -17.83 -2.45
N ASP A 9 -12.36 -17.29 -1.26
CA ASP A 9 -12.76 -15.90 -1.09
C ASP A 9 -11.64 -14.93 -1.47
N GLU A 10 -10.39 -15.24 -1.08
CA GLU A 10 -9.20 -14.48 -1.47
C GLU A 10 -8.97 -14.48 -2.98
N LYS A 11 -9.18 -15.64 -3.64
CA LYS A 11 -9.08 -15.75 -5.10
C LYS A 11 -10.14 -14.88 -5.79
N LEU A 12 -11.39 -14.97 -5.35
CA LEU A 12 -12.48 -14.13 -5.89
C LEU A 12 -12.19 -12.64 -5.70
N PHE A 13 -11.62 -12.25 -4.55
CA PHE A 13 -11.23 -10.87 -4.30
C PHE A 13 -10.14 -10.38 -5.25
N VAL A 14 -9.10 -11.19 -5.46
CA VAL A 14 -7.97 -10.86 -6.35
C VAL A 14 -8.42 -10.81 -7.82
N GLU A 15 -9.29 -11.72 -8.25
CA GLU A 15 -9.91 -11.68 -9.58
C GLU A 15 -10.75 -10.40 -9.77
N ALA A 16 -11.66 -10.10 -8.84
CA ALA A 16 -12.59 -8.98 -8.96
C ALA A 16 -11.92 -7.59 -8.82
N SER A 17 -10.93 -7.45 -7.94
CA SER A 17 -10.33 -6.16 -7.62
C SER A 17 -9.07 -5.84 -8.42
N TRP A 18 -8.40 -6.87 -8.95
CA TRP A 18 -7.12 -6.74 -9.64
C TRP A 18 -7.10 -7.30 -11.06
N GLU A 19 -8.18 -7.94 -11.50
CA GLU A 19 -8.27 -8.64 -12.79
C GLU A 19 -7.18 -9.72 -12.96
N ILE A 20 -6.78 -10.33 -11.84
CA ILE A 20 -5.76 -11.39 -11.81
C ILE A 20 -6.48 -12.74 -11.78
N ASN A 21 -6.50 -13.41 -12.94
CA ASN A 21 -7.16 -14.70 -13.12
C ASN A 21 -6.16 -15.87 -13.21
N ASP A 22 -4.88 -15.55 -13.37
CA ASP A 22 -3.80 -16.52 -13.56
C ASP A 22 -2.43 -15.95 -13.14
N ASP A 23 -1.46 -16.85 -13.09
CA ASP A 23 -0.04 -16.61 -12.85
C ASP A 23 0.56 -15.48 -13.72
N LYS A 24 0.10 -15.36 -14.97
CA LYS A 24 0.63 -14.41 -15.94
C LYS A 24 0.12 -12.98 -15.69
N SER A 25 -1.17 -12.83 -15.45
CA SER A 25 -1.82 -11.58 -15.09
C SER A 25 -1.28 -11.05 -13.76
N LEU A 26 -1.05 -11.93 -12.77
CA LEU A 26 -0.37 -11.58 -11.54
C LEU A 26 1.01 -10.96 -11.80
N ARG A 27 1.90 -11.67 -12.49
CA ARG A 27 3.28 -11.20 -12.75
C ARG A 27 3.29 -9.88 -13.52
N LYS A 28 2.32 -9.67 -14.42
CA LYS A 28 2.13 -8.39 -15.12
C LYS A 28 1.78 -7.27 -14.15
N VAL A 29 0.84 -7.50 -13.21
CA VAL A 29 0.45 -6.50 -12.21
C VAL A 29 1.61 -6.18 -11.26
N LEU A 30 2.29 -7.19 -10.71
CA LEU A 30 3.46 -7.00 -9.83
C LEU A 30 4.56 -6.19 -10.52
N ARG A 31 4.93 -6.55 -11.75
CA ARG A 31 5.94 -5.79 -12.53
C ARG A 31 5.50 -4.35 -12.77
N LYS A 32 4.21 -4.12 -13.04
CA LYS A 32 3.68 -2.76 -13.24
C LYS A 32 3.77 -1.93 -11.96
N LEU A 33 3.37 -2.47 -10.81
CA LEU A 33 3.46 -1.78 -9.52
C LEU A 33 4.92 -1.44 -9.19
N ILE A 34 5.84 -2.40 -9.33
CA ILE A 34 7.26 -2.20 -9.05
C ILE A 34 7.89 -1.18 -10.01
N ALA A 35 7.58 -1.28 -11.31
CA ALA A 35 8.07 -0.32 -12.30
C ALA A 35 7.55 1.10 -12.04
N ASN A 36 6.25 1.24 -11.72
CA ASN A 36 5.65 2.51 -11.37
C ASN A 36 6.28 3.11 -10.11
N ALA A 37 6.43 2.32 -9.04
CA ALA A 37 7.09 2.75 -7.81
C ALA A 37 8.51 3.27 -8.07
N ASN A 38 9.26 2.59 -8.94
CA ASN A 38 10.59 3.03 -9.32
C ASN A 38 10.56 4.34 -10.14
N SER A 39 9.66 4.46 -11.11
CA SER A 39 9.50 5.69 -11.92
C SER A 39 9.01 6.89 -11.11
N CYS A 40 8.20 6.66 -10.08
CA CYS A 40 7.66 7.70 -9.20
C CYS A 40 8.60 8.03 -8.01
N SER A 41 9.77 7.40 -7.92
CA SER A 41 10.72 7.62 -6.82
C SER A 41 11.28 9.05 -6.74
N THR A 42 11.18 9.82 -7.83
CA THR A 42 11.66 11.21 -7.93
C THR A 42 10.52 12.23 -8.00
N ILE A 43 9.27 11.78 -7.87
CA ILE A 43 8.09 12.64 -7.74
C ILE A 43 7.69 12.61 -6.27
N TYR A 44 7.52 13.78 -5.67
CA TYR A 44 7.29 13.92 -4.24
C TYR A 44 5.84 14.33 -3.92
N LEU A 45 5.48 14.20 -2.65
CA LEU A 45 4.12 14.50 -2.18
C LEU A 45 3.74 15.97 -2.41
N ASP A 46 4.69 16.90 -2.45
CA ASP A 46 4.44 18.31 -2.78
C ASP A 46 3.74 18.52 -4.14
N ALA A 47 3.92 17.59 -5.09
CA ALA A 47 3.28 17.63 -6.40
C ALA A 47 1.81 17.15 -6.38
N ILE A 48 1.30 16.67 -5.25
CA ILE A 48 -0.08 16.17 -5.14
C ILE A 48 -1.04 17.33 -4.82
N GLU A 49 -1.90 17.66 -5.78
CA GLU A 49 -2.82 18.81 -5.72
C GLU A 49 -3.70 18.82 -4.46
N ASN A 50 -4.28 17.68 -4.10
CA ASN A 50 -5.19 17.56 -2.96
C ASN A 50 -4.51 17.16 -1.64
N LYS A 51 -3.16 17.20 -1.57
CA LYS A 51 -2.36 16.74 -0.41
C LYS A 51 -2.88 17.30 0.91
N ASP A 52 -3.14 18.59 0.99
CA ASP A 52 -3.54 19.26 2.23
C ASP A 52 -4.89 18.76 2.77
N GLN A 53 -5.82 18.40 1.87
CA GLN A 53 -7.09 17.79 2.26
C GLN A 53 -6.86 16.38 2.84
N TYR A 54 -5.96 15.60 2.23
CA TYR A 54 -5.62 14.27 2.71
C TYR A 54 -4.91 14.32 4.07
N ILE A 55 -4.00 15.27 4.27
CA ILE A 55 -3.35 15.52 5.56
C ILE A 55 -4.39 15.84 6.63
N LYS A 56 -5.34 16.75 6.36
CA LYS A 56 -6.42 17.08 7.30
C LYS A 56 -7.28 15.88 7.66
N TYR A 57 -7.59 15.02 6.68
CA TYR A 57 -8.32 13.78 6.92
C TYR A 57 -7.53 12.85 7.86
N ILE A 58 -6.25 12.62 7.59
CA ILE A 58 -5.39 11.76 8.43
C ILE A 58 -5.28 12.33 9.85
N GLN A 59 -5.10 13.65 9.99
CA GLN A 59 -5.03 14.36 11.27
C GLN A 59 -6.31 14.23 12.09
N SER A 60 -7.48 14.07 11.45
CA SER A 60 -8.75 13.87 12.17
C SER A 60 -8.82 12.55 12.98
N TYR A 61 -7.87 11.64 12.77
CA TYR A 61 -7.70 10.40 13.53
C TYR A 61 -6.50 10.43 14.50
N ASP A 62 -6.01 11.64 14.81
CA ASP A 62 -4.83 11.93 15.62
C ASP A 62 -3.55 11.24 15.11
N LEU A 63 -3.39 11.13 13.79
CA LEU A 63 -2.14 10.75 13.15
C LEU A 63 -1.58 11.96 12.39
N SER A 64 -0.30 12.27 12.62
CA SER A 64 0.37 13.39 11.96
C SER A 64 1.76 12.98 11.51
N PHE A 65 2.19 13.52 10.39
CA PHE A 65 3.54 13.34 9.87
C PHE A 65 4.22 14.70 9.72
N SER A 66 5.50 14.77 10.07
CA SER A 66 6.36 15.95 9.86
C SER A 66 7.22 15.79 8.61
N ASP A 67 7.51 16.89 7.93
CA ASP A 67 8.49 16.96 6.84
C ASP A 67 8.27 15.95 5.70
N ILE A 68 7.00 15.81 5.27
CA ILE A 68 6.61 14.82 4.26
C ILE A 68 6.62 15.33 2.82
N ASP A 69 6.88 16.62 2.59
CA ASP A 69 6.83 17.21 1.24
C ASP A 69 7.83 16.57 0.28
N SER A 70 8.99 16.16 0.79
CA SER A 70 10.04 15.46 0.05
C SER A 70 9.89 13.94 0.04
N CYS A 71 8.80 13.38 0.57
CA CYS A 71 8.56 11.94 0.50
C CYS A 71 8.17 11.54 -0.93
N PRO A 72 8.79 10.51 -1.53
CA PRO A 72 8.39 9.99 -2.82
C PRO A 72 6.95 9.48 -2.82
N ILE A 73 6.22 9.58 -3.94
CA ILE A 73 4.81 9.16 -4.05
C ILE A 73 4.61 7.66 -4.33
N SER A 74 5.67 6.86 -4.20
CA SER A 74 5.72 5.44 -4.56
C SER A 74 5.19 4.48 -3.49
N GLY A 75 4.98 4.95 -2.25
CA GLY A 75 4.68 4.10 -1.10
C GLY A 75 3.42 3.26 -1.27
N PHE A 76 2.38 3.82 -1.90
CA PHE A 76 1.14 3.08 -2.14
C PHE A 76 1.29 1.93 -3.15
N ASP A 77 2.16 2.07 -4.16
CA ASP A 77 2.46 0.98 -5.09
C ASP A 77 3.31 -0.11 -4.42
N LEU A 78 4.31 0.28 -3.61
CA LEU A 78 5.19 -0.66 -2.90
C LEU A 78 4.44 -1.50 -1.86
N VAL A 79 3.58 -0.88 -1.05
CA VAL A 79 2.75 -1.59 -0.07
C VAL A 79 1.79 -2.56 -0.76
N ARG A 80 1.17 -2.12 -1.86
CA ARG A 80 0.29 -2.96 -2.68
C ARG A 80 1.03 -4.14 -3.32
N ALA A 81 2.23 -3.92 -3.84
CA ALA A 81 3.07 -4.97 -4.39
C ALA A 81 3.42 -6.01 -3.31
N SER A 82 3.84 -5.56 -2.11
CA SER A 82 4.17 -6.44 -0.98
C SER A 82 2.97 -7.30 -0.55
N TRP A 83 1.80 -6.68 -0.40
CA TRP A 83 0.56 -7.40 -0.08
C TRP A 83 0.21 -8.42 -1.18
N LEU A 84 0.26 -8.00 -2.46
CA LEU A 84 -0.08 -8.84 -3.58
C LEU A 84 0.87 -10.03 -3.73
N THR A 85 2.17 -9.85 -3.45
CA THR A 85 3.14 -10.94 -3.40
C THR A 85 2.77 -11.96 -2.32
N ARG A 86 2.44 -11.52 -1.10
CA ARG A 86 2.08 -12.42 0.01
C ARG A 86 0.80 -13.21 -0.24
N ILE A 87 -0.25 -12.55 -0.74
CA ILE A 87 -1.52 -13.23 -1.01
C ILE A 87 -1.35 -14.23 -2.17
N SER A 88 -0.56 -13.88 -3.18
CA SER A 88 -0.34 -14.74 -4.34
C SER A 88 0.44 -16.01 -4.02
N PHE A 89 1.36 -15.95 -3.06
CA PHE A 89 2.00 -17.14 -2.51
C PHE A 89 0.96 -18.06 -1.84
N SER A 90 0.07 -17.48 -1.03
CA SER A 90 -1.00 -18.23 -0.34
C SER A 90 -2.00 -18.87 -1.31
N LEU A 91 -2.25 -18.21 -2.45
CA LEU A 91 -3.10 -18.70 -3.53
C LEU A 91 -2.39 -19.70 -4.47
N GLY A 92 -1.08 -19.89 -4.34
CA GLY A 92 -0.29 -20.80 -5.17
C GLY A 92 0.07 -20.29 -6.57
N TYR A 93 -0.03 -18.98 -6.83
CA TYR A 93 0.34 -18.37 -8.12
C TYR A 93 1.84 -18.13 -8.29
N ILE A 94 2.57 -18.08 -7.17
CA ILE A 94 4.03 -17.96 -7.11
C ILE A 94 4.56 -18.88 -6.01
N ASP A 95 5.79 -19.35 -6.17
CA ASP A 95 6.46 -20.18 -5.17
C ASP A 95 7.25 -19.34 -4.15
N GLU A 96 7.93 -20.01 -3.22
CA GLU A 96 8.73 -19.36 -2.19
C GLU A 96 9.89 -18.53 -2.76
N ASN A 97 10.54 -19.01 -3.83
CA ASN A 97 11.68 -18.34 -4.44
C ASN A 97 11.24 -17.04 -5.10
N GLU A 98 10.18 -17.08 -5.92
CA GLU A 98 9.61 -15.89 -6.54
C GLU A 98 9.09 -14.91 -5.49
N THR A 99 8.46 -15.41 -4.42
CA THR A 99 8.01 -14.58 -3.29
C THR A 99 9.17 -13.82 -2.68
N ARG A 100 10.28 -14.51 -2.41
CA ARG A 100 11.50 -13.92 -1.84
C ARG A 100 12.12 -12.89 -2.79
N GLU A 101 12.19 -13.18 -4.09
CA GLU A 101 12.71 -12.25 -5.10
C GLU A 101 11.90 -10.95 -5.17
N TYR A 102 10.57 -11.05 -5.19
CA TYR A 102 9.70 -9.86 -5.21
C TYR A 102 9.82 -9.07 -3.91
N LEU A 103 9.75 -9.72 -2.74
CA LEU A 103 9.84 -9.02 -1.45
C LEU A 103 11.21 -8.37 -1.24
N ASN A 104 12.31 -9.01 -1.67
CA ASN A 104 13.64 -8.40 -1.61
C ASN A 104 13.73 -7.17 -2.53
N THR A 105 13.17 -7.25 -3.75
CA THR A 105 13.11 -6.12 -4.67
C THR A 105 12.32 -4.95 -4.07
N ILE A 106 11.13 -5.23 -3.53
CA ILE A 106 10.25 -4.24 -2.92
C ILE A 106 10.92 -3.62 -1.68
N GLY A 107 11.50 -4.44 -0.81
CA GLY A 107 12.22 -3.99 0.39
C GLY A 107 13.42 -3.10 0.03
N GLY A 108 14.19 -3.48 -1.00
CA GLY A 108 15.29 -2.67 -1.50
C GLY A 108 14.83 -1.30 -2.01
N LEU A 109 13.71 -1.24 -2.73
CA LEU A 109 13.13 0.04 -3.16
C LEU A 109 12.63 0.88 -1.98
N ILE A 110 12.01 0.26 -0.97
CA ILE A 110 11.57 0.97 0.24
C ILE A 110 12.78 1.60 0.95
N GLN A 111 13.85 0.84 1.18
CA GLN A 111 15.07 1.33 1.84
C GLN A 111 15.80 2.42 1.03
N GLN A 112 15.71 2.37 -0.30
CA GLN A 112 16.32 3.39 -1.17
C GLN A 112 15.52 4.70 -1.19
N GLN A 113 14.20 4.64 -1.02
CA GLN A 113 13.30 5.77 -1.27
C GLN A 113 12.81 6.45 0.01
N PHE A 114 12.82 5.75 1.14
CA PHE A 114 12.30 6.26 2.41
C PHE A 114 13.36 6.09 3.50
N SER A 115 13.47 7.09 4.38
CA SER A 115 14.39 7.05 5.52
C SER A 115 13.75 6.50 6.79
N SER A 116 12.42 6.49 6.87
CA SER A 116 11.66 5.99 8.03
C SER A 116 10.33 5.36 7.63
N TRP A 117 9.77 4.57 8.55
CA TRP A 117 8.43 4.01 8.41
C TRP A 117 7.35 5.09 8.37
N GLU A 118 7.56 6.23 9.03
CA GLU A 118 6.66 7.39 8.97
C GLU A 118 6.59 7.96 7.54
N GLN A 119 7.72 8.10 6.85
CA GLN A 119 7.73 8.59 5.46
C GLN A 119 7.02 7.62 4.51
N LEU A 120 7.29 6.32 4.63
CA LEU A 120 6.57 5.30 3.85
C LEU A 120 5.07 5.34 4.13
N SER A 121 4.68 5.49 5.41
CA SER A 121 3.29 5.55 5.86
C SER A 121 2.56 6.77 5.33
N ALA A 122 3.20 7.94 5.35
CA ALA A 122 2.67 9.17 4.78
C ALA A 122 2.43 9.02 3.27
N SER A 123 3.43 8.54 2.54
CA SER A 123 3.33 8.27 1.10
C SER A 123 2.21 7.29 0.78
N TYR A 124 2.12 6.18 1.52
CA TYR A 124 1.08 5.18 1.37
C TYR A 124 -0.33 5.73 1.59
N LEU A 125 -0.57 6.44 2.71
CA LEU A 125 -1.91 6.94 3.05
C LEU A 125 -2.35 8.06 2.10
N ILE A 126 -1.48 9.02 1.81
CA ILE A 126 -1.82 10.14 0.93
C ILE A 126 -2.10 9.64 -0.48
N MET A 127 -1.28 8.74 -1.02
CA MET A 127 -1.48 8.22 -2.37
C MET A 127 -2.64 7.22 -2.44
N TYR A 128 -2.98 6.53 -1.36
CA TYR A 128 -4.23 5.78 -1.26
C TYR A 128 -5.44 6.71 -1.36
N LEU A 129 -5.44 7.83 -0.61
CA LEU A 129 -6.53 8.80 -0.63
C LEU A 129 -6.65 9.48 -2.00
N GLU A 130 -5.54 9.81 -2.64
CA GLU A 130 -5.50 10.34 -4.02
C GLU A 130 -6.07 9.34 -5.03
N TRP A 131 -5.68 8.07 -4.94
CA TRP A 131 -6.23 7.03 -5.80
C TRP A 131 -7.73 6.81 -5.55
N ASN A 132 -8.14 6.86 -4.28
CA ASN A 132 -9.52 6.64 -3.87
C ASN A 132 -10.44 7.80 -4.30
N GLY A 133 -9.97 9.05 -4.23
CA GLY A 133 -10.69 10.25 -4.66
C GLY A 133 -11.02 10.30 -6.16
N ARG A 134 -10.35 9.49 -6.99
CA ARG A 134 -10.55 9.43 -8.45
C ARG A 134 -11.68 8.48 -8.91
N LEU A 135 -12.44 7.89 -8.00
CA LEU A 135 -13.51 6.93 -8.30
C LEU A 135 -14.89 7.51 -7.90
N ASP A 136 -15.90 7.49 -8.77
CA ASP A 136 -17.19 8.21 -8.54
C ASP A 136 -18.31 7.37 -7.89
N GLY A 137 -19.20 8.02 -7.11
CA GLY A 137 -20.51 7.47 -6.64
C GLY A 137 -20.74 7.43 -5.12
N ILE A 138 -22.01 7.53 -4.66
CA ILE A 138 -22.43 7.63 -3.24
C ILE A 138 -22.18 6.35 -2.42
N LEU A 139 -22.49 5.17 -2.96
CA LEU A 139 -22.20 3.90 -2.27
C LEU A 139 -20.69 3.65 -2.24
N GLY A 140 -19.99 4.07 -3.30
CA GLY A 140 -18.54 4.12 -3.35
C GLY A 140 -18.01 4.97 -2.20
N SER A 141 -18.48 6.21 -2.04
CA SER A 141 -17.95 7.14 -1.04
C SER A 141 -18.03 6.63 0.40
N VAL A 142 -19.11 5.92 0.77
CA VAL A 142 -19.24 5.34 2.12
C VAL A 142 -18.27 4.18 2.34
N ILE A 143 -18.22 3.21 1.43
CA ILE A 143 -17.30 2.06 1.53
C ILE A 143 -15.83 2.53 1.55
N LYS A 144 -15.53 3.58 0.79
CA LYS A 144 -14.23 4.23 0.74
C LYS A 144 -13.87 4.93 2.04
N GLU A 145 -14.82 5.60 2.69
CA GLU A 145 -14.59 6.24 3.98
C GLU A 145 -14.24 5.21 5.06
N TYR A 146 -14.97 4.08 5.11
CA TYR A 146 -14.64 2.98 6.02
C TYR A 146 -13.24 2.39 5.73
N SER A 147 -12.92 2.12 4.45
CA SER A 147 -11.60 1.56 4.09
C SER A 147 -10.45 2.54 4.34
N ALA A 148 -10.66 3.84 4.12
CA ALA A 148 -9.68 4.87 4.42
C ALA A 148 -9.42 4.98 5.92
N LYS A 149 -10.49 4.99 6.74
CA LYS A 149 -10.41 5.02 8.19
C LYS A 149 -9.61 3.84 8.73
N GLU A 150 -9.94 2.61 8.31
CA GLU A 150 -9.25 1.40 8.76
C GLU A 150 -7.75 1.45 8.46
N ARG A 151 -7.36 1.97 7.29
CA ARG A 151 -5.95 2.13 6.92
C ARG A 151 -5.24 3.16 7.79
N VAL A 152 -5.85 4.32 8.03
CA VAL A 152 -5.26 5.35 8.91
C VAL A 152 -5.10 4.81 10.33
N GLN A 153 -6.14 4.18 10.88
CA GLN A 153 -6.12 3.62 12.23
C GLN A 153 -5.13 2.45 12.36
N GLY A 154 -5.05 1.57 11.35
CA GLY A 154 -4.08 0.48 11.32
C GLY A 154 -2.65 0.98 11.25
N THR A 155 -2.37 1.98 10.40
CA THR A 155 -1.05 2.63 10.34
C THR A 155 -0.70 3.31 11.67
N LYS A 156 -1.63 4.04 12.28
CA LYS A 156 -1.42 4.66 13.59
C LYS A 156 -1.06 3.61 14.65
N ALA A 157 -1.83 2.52 14.73
CA ALA A 157 -1.56 1.43 15.68
C ALA A 157 -0.16 0.83 15.48
N LEU A 158 0.28 0.65 14.23
CA LEU A 158 1.61 0.13 13.93
C LEU A 158 2.75 1.10 14.30
N LEU A 159 2.53 2.41 14.18
CA LEU A 159 3.55 3.42 14.50
C LEU A 159 3.63 3.71 16.01
N GLU A 160 2.52 3.60 16.74
CA GLU A 160 2.44 3.87 18.18
C GLU A 160 2.81 2.65 19.05
N ASP A 161 2.68 1.44 18.54
CA ASP A 161 3.03 0.22 19.28
C ASP A 161 4.55 0.06 19.40
N SER A 162 5.07 0.15 20.64
CA SER A 162 6.51 0.05 20.91
C SER A 162 7.15 -1.29 20.51
N GLU A 163 6.36 -2.35 20.39
CA GLU A 163 6.82 -3.67 19.96
C GLU A 163 6.75 -3.84 18.43
N SER A 164 6.13 -2.91 17.73
CA SER A 164 6.02 -2.94 16.28
C SER A 164 7.36 -2.58 15.62
N PRO A 165 7.80 -3.33 14.59
CA PRO A 165 8.98 -2.93 13.83
C PRO A 165 8.80 -1.60 13.10
N PHE A 166 7.57 -1.10 12.96
CA PHE A 166 7.27 0.21 12.37
C PHE A 166 7.49 1.38 13.33
N HIS A 167 7.61 1.11 14.64
CA HIS A 167 7.92 2.12 15.65
C HIS A 167 9.37 2.62 15.56
N SER A 168 10.26 1.88 14.87
CA SER A 168 11.63 2.35 14.67
C SER A 168 11.68 3.60 13.80
N LEU A 169 12.48 4.58 14.19
CA LEU A 169 12.64 5.84 13.45
C LEU A 169 13.44 5.69 12.14
N THR A 170 13.97 4.50 11.86
CA THR A 170 14.80 4.22 10.68
C THR A 170 14.42 2.90 10.03
N LEU A 171 14.53 2.85 8.70
CA LEU A 171 14.38 1.66 7.83
C LEU A 171 15.66 0.84 7.68
#